data_AF-A0A552UYC5-F1
#
_entry.id   AF-A0A552UYC5-F1
#
_cell.length_a   1.000
_cell.length_b   1.000
_cell.length_c   1.000
_cell.angle_alpha   90.00
_cell.angle_beta   90.00
_cell.angle_gamma   90.00
#
_symmetry.space_group_name_H-M   'P 1'
#
loop_
_entity.id
_entity.type
_entity.pdbx_description
1 polymer ?
#
loop_
_entity_poly.entity_id
_entity_poly.type
_entity_poly.pdbx_seq_one_letter_code
_entity_poly.pdbx_strand_id
1 'polypeptide(L)'
;EKLIEAVKKDIASVESKAEGEEKFTSITIAGEKITDKKLAGEKLLEAISKVKINESKVIGKYRNMDLEVSYNFFTNEHNFSLNGAAKHSGELGTSVDGNITRLDNALEKMPEKLKRLEEKLFSTKEQLENAKEELQKPFEKADELKNKVLRLAELNKLLDMGEVEEKRNDNPLVEDVKRAIIDFCNREYEENHSYDEFNTLYPDLKHIGIAYTNTPDERHGIQYELNLEAKTWTQYIDDTPIKTESFDYESKGENEALRNMKNEMEMSSFSDLVYVDSEDLKAATGLEIDDEGNFYDPLSKDLDNDGIPDRYDNDFKDSDYFESTYDVEDNLHSKEETAQKSEDKPSILGQIRAYQNESKTEEKQKTKEQEILR
;
A
#
# COMPACT_ATOMS: atom_id res chain seq x y z
N GLU A 1 38.53 -8.43 -6.29
CA GLU A 1 39.43 -9.21 -7.18
C GLU A 1 39.50 -8.66 -8.58
N LYS A 2 38.42 -8.72 -9.39
CA LYS A 2 38.39 -8.14 -10.76
C LYS A 2 38.91 -6.68 -10.85
N LEU A 3 38.53 -5.83 -9.88
CA LEU A 3 39.00 -4.45 -9.84
C LEU A 3 40.52 -4.33 -9.61
N ILE A 4 41.12 -5.21 -8.79
CA ILE A 4 42.56 -5.24 -8.52
C ILE A 4 43.32 -5.64 -9.78
N GLU A 5 42.83 -6.66 -10.49
CA GLU A 5 43.40 -7.07 -11.78
C GLU A 5 43.32 -5.96 -12.84
N ALA A 6 42.19 -5.26 -12.91
CA ALA A 6 42.02 -4.12 -13.79
C ALA A 6 43.02 -2.99 -13.48
N VAL A 7 43.18 -2.62 -12.20
CA VAL A 7 44.15 -1.59 -11.78
C VAL A 7 45.60 -2.04 -12.05
N LYS A 8 45.94 -3.33 -11.86
CA LYS A 8 47.27 -3.87 -12.23
C LYS A 8 47.54 -3.75 -13.72
N LYS A 9 46.55 -4.08 -14.54
CA LYS A 9 46.64 -3.94 -16.00
C LYS A 9 46.83 -2.49 -16.40
N ASP A 10 46.11 -1.57 -15.76
CA ASP A 10 46.24 -0.14 -16.01
C ASP A 10 47.64 0.37 -15.69
N ILE A 11 48.16 0.05 -14.49
CA ILE A 11 49.53 0.41 -14.07
C ILE A 11 50.58 -0.05 -15.08
N ALA A 12 50.42 -1.25 -15.66
CA ALA A 12 51.33 -1.77 -16.68
C ALA A 12 51.16 -1.11 -18.07
N SER A 13 49.97 -0.59 -18.37
CA SER A 13 49.63 -0.01 -19.68
C SER A 13 49.89 1.49 -19.80
N VAL A 14 50.12 2.16 -18.67
CA VAL A 14 50.35 3.61 -18.60
C VAL A 14 51.73 3.94 -19.14
N GLU A 15 51.78 4.87 -20.10
CA GLU A 15 53.04 5.34 -20.69
C GLU A 15 53.89 6.04 -19.62
N SER A 16 55.18 5.72 -19.54
CA SER A 16 56.13 6.34 -18.58
C SER A 16 56.29 7.84 -18.85
N LYS A 17 56.66 8.62 -17.82
CA LYS A 17 56.99 10.04 -17.99
C LYS A 17 58.19 10.23 -18.94
N ALA A 18 58.25 11.36 -19.63
CA ALA A 18 59.39 11.70 -20.47
C ALA A 18 60.63 11.96 -19.61
N GLU A 19 61.81 11.58 -20.11
CA GLU A 19 63.09 11.83 -19.45
C GLU A 19 63.54 13.29 -19.73
N GLY A 20 63.53 14.15 -18.71
CA GLY A 20 63.92 15.58 -18.81
C GLY A 20 63.45 16.46 -17.65
N GLU A 21 63.79 17.76 -17.67
CA GLU A 21 63.32 18.76 -16.68
C GLU A 21 61.80 18.97 -16.77
N GLU A 22 61.24 18.96 -17.99
CA GLU A 22 59.80 18.92 -18.23
C GLU A 22 59.31 17.47 -18.23
N LYS A 23 58.85 16.99 -17.07
CA LYS A 23 58.32 15.63 -16.84
C LYS A 23 57.00 15.30 -17.59
N PHE A 24 56.66 16.05 -18.63
CA PHE A 24 55.42 15.92 -19.42
C PHE A 24 55.68 15.08 -20.68
N THR A 25 54.80 14.12 -20.99
CA THR A 25 54.95 13.23 -22.15
C THR A 25 54.26 13.79 -23.38
N SER A 26 52.94 13.63 -23.42
CA SER A 26 52.05 14.20 -24.42
C SER A 26 50.60 14.00 -23.98
N ILE A 27 49.71 14.84 -24.49
CA ILE A 27 48.27 14.64 -24.41
C ILE A 27 47.72 14.65 -25.83
N THR A 28 46.74 13.80 -26.10
CA THR A 28 46.01 13.86 -27.36
C THR A 28 44.65 14.47 -27.07
N ILE A 29 44.33 15.64 -27.63
CA ILE A 29 43.02 16.30 -27.45
C ILE A 29 42.38 16.43 -28.83
N ALA A 30 41.13 15.98 -28.98
CA ALA A 30 40.42 16.01 -30.26
C ALA A 30 41.20 15.40 -31.47
N GLY A 31 42.10 14.45 -31.20
CA GLY A 31 42.93 13.78 -32.22
C GLY A 31 44.30 14.44 -32.48
N GLU A 32 44.58 15.61 -31.91
CA GLU A 32 45.87 16.30 -32.03
C GLU A 32 46.79 15.93 -30.86
N LYS A 33 47.98 15.39 -31.15
CA LYS A 33 49.00 15.05 -30.14
C LYS A 33 49.84 16.27 -29.81
N ILE A 34 49.77 16.73 -28.57
CA ILE A 34 50.46 17.92 -28.06
C ILE A 34 51.56 17.49 -27.11
N THR A 35 52.79 17.94 -27.35
CA THR A 35 53.98 17.65 -26.53
C THR A 35 54.46 18.84 -25.71
N ASP A 36 53.98 20.05 -25.98
CA ASP A 36 54.25 21.24 -25.18
C ASP A 36 53.28 21.31 -24.00
N LYS A 37 53.80 21.43 -22.78
CA LYS A 37 53.01 21.39 -21.54
C LYS A 37 52.03 22.55 -21.42
N LYS A 38 52.44 23.77 -21.80
CA LYS A 38 51.60 24.97 -21.70
C LYS A 38 50.48 24.90 -22.72
N LEU A 39 50.82 24.57 -23.96
CA LEU A 39 49.86 24.39 -25.04
C LEU A 39 48.85 23.28 -24.71
N ALA A 40 49.31 22.18 -24.10
CA ALA A 40 48.47 21.09 -23.64
C ALA A 40 47.46 21.54 -22.58
N GLY A 41 47.88 22.34 -21.60
CA GLY A 41 46.99 22.88 -20.58
C GLY A 41 45.95 23.85 -21.13
N GLU A 42 46.32 24.70 -22.10
CA GLU A 42 45.41 25.67 -22.73
C GLU A 42 44.34 24.95 -23.56
N LYS A 43 44.76 23.99 -24.39
CA LYS A 43 43.86 23.15 -25.18
C LYS A 43 42.95 22.30 -24.30
N LEU A 44 43.45 21.84 -23.15
CA LEU A 44 42.67 21.09 -22.18
C LEU A 44 41.56 21.97 -21.58
N LEU A 45 41.87 23.19 -21.13
CA LEU A 45 40.87 24.13 -20.61
C LEU A 45 39.84 24.53 -21.68
N GLU A 46 40.27 24.73 -22.92
CA GLU A 46 39.37 25.00 -24.04
C GLU A 46 38.43 23.82 -24.33
N ALA A 47 38.90 22.58 -24.17
CA ALA A 47 38.07 21.39 -24.33
C ALA A 47 37.08 21.21 -23.16
N ILE A 48 37.51 21.52 -21.93
CA ILE A 48 36.67 21.45 -20.73
C ILE A 48 35.50 22.45 -20.82
N SER A 49 35.75 23.68 -21.28
CA SER A 49 34.71 24.72 -21.39
C SER A 49 33.62 24.40 -22.43
N LYS A 50 33.90 23.49 -23.36
CA LYS A 50 32.94 23.01 -24.37
C LYS A 50 32.05 21.88 -23.85
N VAL A 51 32.31 21.32 -22.67
CA VAL A 51 31.50 20.26 -22.07
C VAL A 51 30.26 20.87 -21.44
N LYS A 52 29.08 20.36 -21.81
CA LYS A 52 27.81 20.85 -21.28
C LYS A 52 27.57 20.32 -19.85
N ILE A 53 26.73 21.04 -19.13
CA ILE A 53 26.21 20.62 -17.82
C ILE A 53 25.47 19.28 -18.00
N ASN A 54 25.75 18.30 -17.15
CA ASN A 54 25.23 16.92 -17.18
C ASN A 54 25.70 16.05 -18.37
N GLU A 55 26.75 16.44 -19.10
CA GLU A 55 27.38 15.60 -20.12
C GLU A 55 28.73 15.09 -19.64
N SER A 56 29.02 13.83 -19.93
CA SER A 56 30.34 13.22 -19.76
C SER A 56 30.88 12.90 -21.14
N LYS A 57 32.05 13.46 -21.48
CA LYS A 57 32.59 13.36 -22.83
C LYS A 57 34.07 13.01 -22.82
N VAL A 58 34.44 12.03 -23.64
CA VAL A 58 35.84 11.74 -23.94
C VAL A 58 36.39 12.85 -24.82
N ILE A 59 37.29 13.65 -24.27
CA ILE A 59 37.91 14.80 -24.96
C ILE A 59 39.27 14.45 -25.57
N GLY A 60 39.85 13.32 -25.18
CA GLY A 60 41.20 12.98 -25.58
C GLY A 60 41.74 11.69 -24.98
N LYS A 61 43.06 11.53 -25.07
CA LYS A 61 43.84 10.47 -24.43
C LYS A 61 45.03 11.08 -23.69
N TYR A 62 45.28 10.61 -22.48
CA TYR A 62 46.43 11.00 -21.67
C TYR A 62 47.18 9.76 -21.19
N ARG A 63 48.47 9.64 -21.53
CA ARG A 63 49.35 8.51 -21.17
C ARG A 63 48.73 7.13 -21.44
N ASN A 64 48.13 6.98 -22.62
CA ASN A 64 47.45 5.77 -23.12
C ASN A 64 46.10 5.41 -22.45
N MET A 65 45.47 6.34 -21.72
CA MET A 65 44.09 6.18 -21.23
C MET A 65 43.16 7.22 -21.84
N ASP A 66 41.90 6.83 -22.02
CA ASP A 66 40.87 7.75 -22.51
C ASP A 66 40.57 8.80 -21.42
N LEU A 67 40.71 10.07 -21.77
CA LEU A 67 40.44 11.20 -20.90
C LEU A 67 39.00 11.66 -21.10
N GLU A 68 38.18 11.37 -20.12
CA GLU A 68 36.78 11.78 -20.02
C GLU A 68 36.65 12.96 -19.06
N VAL A 69 35.87 13.97 -19.43
CA VAL A 69 35.56 15.12 -18.58
C VAL A 69 34.06 15.21 -18.39
N SER A 70 33.66 15.47 -17.15
CA SER A 70 32.27 15.71 -16.76
C SER A 70 32.19 16.94 -15.87
N TYR A 71 31.03 17.60 -15.87
CA TYR A 71 30.75 18.71 -14.97
C TYR A 71 29.78 18.26 -13.89
N ASN A 72 30.19 18.39 -12.62
CA ASN A 72 29.36 18.08 -11.47
C ASN A 72 28.58 19.33 -11.05
N PHE A 73 27.29 19.35 -11.34
CA PHE A 73 26.40 20.46 -10.96
C PHE A 73 26.29 20.65 -9.44
N PHE A 74 26.39 19.57 -8.65
CA PHE A 74 26.24 19.64 -7.20
C PHE A 74 27.43 20.31 -6.51
N THR A 75 28.65 20.02 -6.95
CA THR A 75 29.87 20.65 -6.41
C THR A 75 30.35 21.86 -7.22
N ASN A 76 29.71 22.14 -8.36
CA ASN A 76 30.12 23.19 -9.32
C ASN A 76 31.57 23.03 -9.78
N GLU A 77 32.02 21.80 -9.97
CA GLU A 77 33.41 21.47 -10.33
C GLU A 77 33.46 20.59 -11.58
N HIS A 78 34.52 20.78 -12.37
CA HIS A 78 34.85 19.89 -13.46
C HIS A 78 35.63 18.70 -12.93
N ASN A 79 35.17 17.50 -13.23
CA ASN A 79 35.87 16.26 -12.91
C ASN A 79 36.44 15.63 -14.17
N PHE A 80 37.52 14.90 -14.01
CA PHE A 80 38.07 14.05 -15.06
C PHE A 80 38.02 12.58 -14.63
N SER A 81 37.97 11.70 -15.62
CA SER A 81 38.20 10.27 -15.45
C SER A 81 39.20 9.81 -16.51
N LEU A 82 40.27 9.16 -16.08
CA LEU A 82 41.19 8.43 -16.94
C LEU A 82 40.70 6.98 -17.01
N ASN A 83 40.20 6.59 -18.17
CA ASN A 83 39.55 5.32 -18.39
C ASN A 83 40.52 4.33 -19.06
N GLY A 84 40.90 3.30 -18.31
CA GLY A 84 41.57 2.10 -18.80
C GLY A 84 40.66 0.88 -18.61
N ALA A 85 41.20 -0.21 -18.05
CA ALA A 85 40.43 -1.32 -17.52
C ALA A 85 39.68 -0.94 -16.22
N ALA A 86 40.20 0.03 -15.45
CA ALA A 86 39.51 0.69 -14.35
C ALA A 86 39.37 2.21 -14.61
N LYS A 87 38.45 2.84 -13.88
CA LYS A 87 38.25 4.30 -13.93
C LYS A 87 39.05 4.98 -12.83
N HIS A 88 39.87 5.97 -13.21
CA HIS A 88 40.67 6.76 -12.29
C HIS A 88 40.23 8.22 -12.34
N SER A 89 39.38 8.62 -11.39
CA SER A 89 38.82 9.96 -11.32
C SER A 89 39.67 10.94 -10.51
N GLY A 90 39.51 12.22 -10.82
CA GLY A 90 40.03 13.36 -10.07
C GLY A 90 39.34 14.66 -10.44
N GLU A 91 39.67 15.71 -9.70
CA GLU A 91 39.11 17.06 -9.90
C GLU A 91 39.99 17.89 -10.84
N LEU A 92 39.36 18.70 -11.70
CA LEU A 92 40.01 19.70 -12.53
C LEU A 92 39.82 21.08 -11.90
N GLY A 93 40.86 21.92 -11.99
CA GLY A 93 40.81 23.31 -11.56
C GLY A 93 40.89 24.27 -12.75
N THR A 94 41.12 25.55 -12.44
CA THR A 94 41.22 26.64 -13.44
C THR A 94 42.64 26.88 -13.96
N SER A 95 43.64 26.17 -13.44
CA SER A 95 45.05 26.36 -13.81
C SER A 95 45.45 25.50 -15.02
N VAL A 96 46.03 26.15 -16.02
CA VAL A 96 46.60 25.57 -17.25
C VAL A 96 47.55 24.41 -16.93
N ASP A 97 48.62 24.69 -16.18
CA ASP A 97 49.64 23.69 -15.83
C ASP A 97 49.22 22.78 -14.66
N GLY A 98 48.38 23.31 -13.77
CA GLY A 98 47.91 22.57 -12.59
C GLY A 98 47.07 21.35 -12.97
N ASN A 99 46.26 21.44 -14.03
CA ASN A 99 45.42 20.33 -14.47
C ASN A 99 46.23 19.14 -15.00
N ILE A 100 47.29 19.39 -15.77
CA ILE A 100 48.22 18.34 -16.21
C ILE A 100 48.86 17.64 -15.00
N THR A 101 49.24 18.41 -13.98
CA THR A 101 49.82 17.86 -12.74
C THR A 101 48.80 17.01 -11.97
N ARG A 102 47.52 17.39 -11.96
CA ARG A 102 46.45 16.59 -11.34
C ARG A 102 46.21 15.26 -12.06
N LEU A 103 46.27 15.25 -13.39
CA LEU A 103 46.22 14.01 -14.18
C LEU A 103 47.37 13.08 -13.81
N ASP A 104 48.60 13.60 -13.72
CA ASP A 104 49.76 12.82 -13.28
C ASP A 104 49.59 12.27 -11.87
N ASN A 105 49.12 13.09 -10.92
CA ASN A 105 48.88 12.67 -9.54
C ASN A 105 47.85 11.54 -9.44
N ALA A 106 46.82 11.55 -10.29
CA ALA A 106 45.82 10.47 -10.31
C ALA A 106 46.44 9.13 -10.71
N LEU A 107 47.42 9.14 -11.62
CA LEU A 107 48.15 7.96 -12.06
C LEU A 107 49.21 7.53 -11.05
N GLU A 108 49.95 8.47 -10.45
CA GLU A 108 50.94 8.18 -9.43
C GLU A 108 50.34 7.56 -8.16
N LYS A 109 49.05 7.81 -7.89
CA LYS A 109 48.32 7.20 -6.77
C LYS A 109 47.79 5.79 -7.06
N MET A 110 47.86 5.29 -8.30
CA MET A 110 47.37 3.95 -8.63
C MET A 110 48.04 2.82 -7.82
N PRO A 111 49.37 2.80 -7.60
CA PRO A 111 50.02 1.77 -6.78
C PRO A 111 49.56 1.81 -5.31
N GLU A 112 49.36 2.99 -4.74
CA GLU A 112 48.84 3.14 -3.38
C GLU A 112 47.39 2.65 -3.28
N LYS A 113 46.54 3.01 -4.25
CA LYS A 113 45.16 2.50 -4.35
C LYS A 113 45.14 0.99 -4.51
N LEU A 114 46.05 0.43 -5.32
CA LEU A 114 46.18 -1.02 -5.51
C LEU A 114 46.50 -1.71 -4.18
N LYS A 115 47.52 -1.23 -3.45
CA LYS A 115 47.89 -1.77 -2.14
C LYS A 115 46.72 -1.74 -1.16
N ARG A 116 45.99 -0.61 -1.08
CA ARG A 116 44.81 -0.49 -0.22
C ARG A 116 43.70 -1.48 -0.59
N LEU A 117 43.47 -1.71 -1.89
CA LEU A 117 42.48 -2.68 -2.35
C LEU A 117 42.91 -4.12 -2.02
N GLU A 118 44.20 -4.44 -2.13
CA GLU A 118 44.76 -5.75 -1.76
C GLU A 118 44.65 -6.01 -0.25
N GLU A 119 45.02 -5.03 0.58
CA GLU A 119 44.87 -5.11 2.05
C GLU A 119 43.41 -5.29 2.45
N LYS A 120 42.48 -4.55 1.85
CA LYS A 120 41.05 -4.70 2.11
C LYS A 120 40.52 -6.07 1.69
N LEU A 121 40.99 -6.59 0.55
CA LEU A 121 40.62 -7.93 0.11
C LEU A 121 41.12 -8.99 1.09
N PHE A 122 42.38 -8.86 1.53
CA PHE A 122 42.98 -9.77 2.51
C PHE A 122 42.19 -9.77 3.83
N SER A 123 41.96 -8.59 4.42
CA SER A 123 41.23 -8.48 5.69
C SER A 123 39.80 -9.01 5.61
N THR A 124 39.10 -8.76 4.49
CA THR A 124 37.74 -9.28 4.28
C THR A 124 37.74 -10.81 4.17
N LYS A 125 38.74 -11.41 3.51
CA LYS A 125 38.87 -12.87 3.43
C LYS A 125 39.17 -13.49 4.80
N GLU A 126 40.05 -12.86 5.58
CA GLU A 126 40.35 -13.28 6.95
C GLU A 126 39.09 -13.22 7.85
N GLN A 127 38.34 -12.12 7.79
CA GLN A 127 37.07 -11.99 8.52
C GLN A 127 36.05 -13.06 8.12
N LEU A 128 35.97 -13.38 6.83
CA LEU A 128 35.07 -14.42 6.32
C LEU A 128 35.48 -15.81 6.81
N GLU A 129 36.77 -16.11 6.84
CA GLU A 129 37.27 -17.39 7.34
C GLU A 129 37.03 -17.52 8.85
N ASN A 130 37.35 -16.48 9.62
CA ASN A 130 37.04 -16.44 11.05
C ASN A 130 35.52 -16.61 11.31
N ALA A 131 34.67 -15.97 10.51
CA ALA A 131 33.22 -16.12 10.64
C ALA A 131 32.73 -17.55 10.33
N LYS A 132 33.38 -18.25 9.38
CA LYS A 132 33.09 -19.67 9.12
C LYS A 132 33.54 -20.57 10.27
N GLU A 133 34.70 -20.31 10.86
CA GLU A 133 35.18 -21.04 12.04
C GLU A 133 34.24 -20.83 13.23
N GLU A 134 33.82 -19.59 13.50
CA GLU A 134 32.84 -19.27 14.54
C GLU A 134 31.48 -19.93 14.27
N LEU A 135 31.03 -19.99 13.01
CA LEU A 135 29.80 -20.69 12.64
C LEU A 135 29.86 -22.20 12.95
N GLN A 136 31.04 -22.83 12.86
CA GLN A 136 31.22 -24.23 13.22
C GLN A 136 31.23 -24.46 14.73
N LYS A 137 31.47 -23.41 15.54
CA LYS A 137 31.41 -23.58 16.99
C LYS A 137 29.97 -23.91 17.38
N PRO A 138 29.77 -24.97 18.18
CA PRO A 138 28.45 -25.30 18.67
C PRO A 138 27.92 -24.10 19.46
N PHE A 139 26.68 -23.74 19.20
CA PHE A 139 26.01 -22.69 19.94
C PHE A 139 26.08 -23.02 21.43
N GLU A 140 26.77 -22.22 22.24
CA GLU A 140 27.05 -22.53 23.66
C GLU A 140 25.76 -22.77 24.46
N LYS A 141 24.67 -22.15 24.03
CA LYS A 141 23.33 -22.29 24.61
C LYS A 141 22.45 -23.24 23.82
N ALA A 142 23.01 -24.15 23.01
CA ALA A 142 22.24 -25.12 22.24
C ALA A 142 21.35 -25.98 23.14
N ASP A 143 21.87 -26.43 24.28
CA ASP A 143 21.10 -27.21 25.25
C ASP A 143 20.04 -26.35 25.95
N GLU A 144 20.36 -25.09 26.31
CA GLU A 144 19.40 -24.16 26.91
C GLU A 144 18.26 -23.82 25.92
N LEU A 145 18.60 -23.59 24.66
CA LEU A 145 17.65 -23.35 23.57
C LEU A 145 16.80 -24.59 23.32
N LYS A 146 17.39 -25.78 23.25
CA LYS A 146 16.65 -27.03 23.11
C LYS A 146 15.67 -27.24 24.26
N ASN A 147 16.10 -26.99 25.50
CA ASN A 147 15.23 -27.08 26.67
C ASN A 147 14.11 -26.05 26.64
N LYS A 148 14.40 -24.80 26.26
CA LYS A 148 13.39 -23.74 26.11
C LYS A 148 12.41 -24.05 24.98
N VAL A 149 12.88 -24.56 23.84
CA VAL A 149 12.03 -24.98 22.71
C VAL A 149 11.15 -26.17 23.10
N LEU A 150 11.69 -27.17 23.81
CA LEU A 150 10.90 -28.28 24.32
C LEU A 150 9.86 -27.83 25.34
N ARG A 151 10.24 -26.94 26.27
CA ARG A 151 9.31 -26.38 27.25
C ARG A 151 8.23 -25.53 26.58
N LEU A 152 8.58 -24.77 25.55
CA LEU A 152 7.65 -23.96 24.77
C LEU A 152 6.70 -24.85 23.94
N ALA A 153 7.20 -25.93 23.36
CA ALA A 153 6.37 -26.93 22.69
C ALA A 153 5.43 -27.66 23.66
N GLU A 154 5.90 -27.98 24.86
CA GLU A 154 5.08 -28.54 25.94
C GLU A 154 4.01 -27.53 26.39
N LEU A 155 4.38 -26.27 26.59
CA LEU A 155 3.45 -25.19 26.92
C LEU A 155 2.42 -24.97 25.81
N ASN A 156 2.83 -24.91 24.55
CA ASN A 156 1.93 -24.79 23.41
C ASN A 156 0.98 -25.99 23.32
N LYS A 157 1.46 -27.21 23.60
CA LYS A 157 0.60 -28.39 23.63
C LYS A 157 -0.40 -28.35 24.79
N LEU A 158 0.00 -27.82 25.95
CA LEU A 158 -0.88 -27.62 27.10
C LEU A 158 -1.90 -26.50 26.85
N LEU A 159 -1.49 -25.44 26.15
CA LEU A 159 -2.35 -24.35 25.68
C LEU A 159 -3.32 -24.81 24.58
N ASP A 160 -2.90 -25.68 23.67
CA ASP A 160 -3.75 -26.29 22.63
C ASP A 160 -4.75 -27.32 23.19
N MET A 161 -4.50 -27.88 24.39
CA MET A 161 -5.38 -28.88 25.03
C MET A 161 -6.28 -28.29 26.13
N GLY A 162 -6.06 -27.02 26.53
CA GLY A 162 -7.03 -26.21 27.27
C GLY A 162 -7.91 -25.48 26.27
N GLU A 163 -9.19 -25.27 26.61
CA GLU A 163 -10.10 -24.46 25.81
C GLU A 163 -9.43 -23.15 25.40
N VAL A 164 -9.63 -22.77 24.14
CA VAL A 164 -8.97 -21.69 23.41
C VAL A 164 -8.81 -20.44 24.29
N GLU A 165 -7.64 -20.28 24.90
CA GLU A 165 -7.19 -18.98 25.42
C GLU A 165 -6.13 -18.44 24.46
N GLU A 166 -6.52 -17.31 23.89
CA GLU A 166 -5.94 -16.67 22.73
C GLU A 166 -4.46 -16.33 22.89
N LYS A 167 -3.77 -16.31 21.75
CA LYS A 167 -2.36 -15.93 21.61
C LYS A 167 -2.12 -14.57 22.28
N ARG A 168 -1.29 -14.54 23.33
CA ARG A 168 -0.58 -13.32 23.74
C ARG A 168 0.12 -12.76 22.49
N ASN A 169 -0.30 -11.57 22.08
CA ASN A 169 0.22 -10.90 20.89
C ASN A 169 1.44 -10.05 21.33
N ASP A 170 2.65 -10.44 20.92
CA ASP A 170 3.91 -9.82 21.38
C ASP A 170 4.18 -8.40 20.81
N ASN A 171 3.26 -7.81 20.06
CA ASN A 171 3.44 -6.47 19.49
C ASN A 171 3.08 -5.39 20.53
N PRO A 172 4.05 -4.59 21.02
CA PRO A 172 3.80 -3.55 22.03
C PRO A 172 2.76 -2.51 21.60
N LEU A 173 2.60 -2.27 20.28
CA LEU A 173 1.60 -1.31 19.77
C LEU A 173 0.17 -1.81 19.93
N VAL A 174 -0.07 -3.12 19.92
CA VAL A 174 -1.40 -3.69 20.16
C VAL A 174 -1.82 -3.43 21.60
N GLU A 175 -0.90 -3.59 22.54
CA GLU A 175 -1.13 -3.32 23.95
C GLU A 175 -1.39 -1.82 24.20
N ASP A 176 -0.73 -0.92 23.45
CA ASP A 176 -1.01 0.52 23.51
C ASP A 176 -2.43 0.87 23.02
N VAL A 177 -2.92 0.22 21.96
CA VAL A 177 -4.31 0.40 21.48
C VAL A 177 -5.31 -0.11 22.52
N LYS A 178 -5.07 -1.28 23.11
CA LYS A 178 -5.91 -1.83 24.18
C LYS A 178 -6.01 -0.87 25.38
N ARG A 179 -4.90 -0.23 25.77
CA ARG A 179 -4.89 0.81 26.81
C ARG A 179 -5.75 2.01 26.41
N ALA A 180 -5.60 2.50 25.18
CA ALA A 180 -6.40 3.61 24.68
C ALA A 180 -7.90 3.30 24.69
N ILE A 181 -8.30 2.07 24.39
CA ILE A 181 -9.72 1.63 24.47
C ILE A 181 -10.21 1.68 25.92
N ILE A 182 -9.46 1.13 26.89
CA ILE A 182 -9.85 1.20 28.32
C ILE A 182 -9.90 2.64 28.81
N ASP A 183 -8.92 3.46 28.45
CA ASP A 183 -8.86 4.87 28.83
C ASP A 183 -10.05 5.65 28.24
N PHE A 184 -10.44 5.35 26.99
CA PHE A 184 -11.66 5.89 26.39
C PHE A 184 -12.90 5.47 27.19
N CYS A 185 -13.09 4.18 27.46
CA CYS A 185 -14.27 3.70 28.19
C CYS A 185 -14.37 4.35 29.58
N ASN A 186 -13.26 4.38 30.32
CA ASN A 186 -13.22 5.02 31.64
C ASN A 186 -13.52 6.53 31.58
N ARG A 187 -13.07 7.21 30.52
CA ARG A 187 -13.30 8.65 30.33
C ARG A 187 -14.75 8.95 29.95
N GLU A 188 -15.32 8.22 29.00
CA GLU A 188 -16.64 8.52 28.44
C GLU A 188 -17.79 7.94 29.27
N TYR A 189 -17.58 6.79 29.94
CA TYR A 189 -18.59 6.11 30.75
C TYR A 189 -18.43 6.28 32.27
N GLU A 190 -17.47 7.10 32.70
CA GLU A 190 -17.11 7.30 34.12
C GLU A 190 -16.76 5.99 34.86
N GLU A 191 -16.22 5.02 34.12
CA GLU A 191 -15.79 3.72 34.64
C GLU A 191 -14.35 3.77 35.19
N ASN A 192 -13.94 2.70 35.89
CA ASN A 192 -12.59 2.58 36.45
C ASN A 192 -12.01 1.19 36.18
N HIS A 193 -12.11 0.73 34.94
CA HIS A 193 -11.51 -0.51 34.48
C HIS A 193 -9.98 -0.39 34.44
N SER A 194 -9.32 -1.42 34.95
CA SER A 194 -7.88 -1.59 34.79
C SER A 194 -7.56 -2.22 33.44
N TYR A 195 -6.33 -1.98 32.96
CA TYR A 195 -5.85 -2.60 31.72
C TYR A 195 -5.95 -4.14 31.73
N ASP A 196 -5.71 -4.76 32.89
CA ASP A 196 -5.71 -6.21 33.04
C ASP A 196 -7.11 -6.82 32.83
N GLU A 197 -8.18 -6.01 32.90
CA GLU A 197 -9.55 -6.41 32.65
C GLU A 197 -9.94 -6.38 31.16
N PHE A 198 -9.09 -5.84 30.28
CA PHE A 198 -9.40 -5.70 28.86
C PHE A 198 -9.87 -7.01 28.22
N ASN A 199 -9.15 -8.11 28.42
CA ASN A 199 -9.52 -9.39 27.79
C ASN A 199 -10.80 -10.00 28.41
N THR A 200 -11.20 -9.57 29.62
CA THR A 200 -12.46 -10.00 30.24
C THR A 200 -13.64 -9.22 29.66
N LEU A 201 -13.45 -7.92 29.40
CA LEU A 201 -14.46 -7.05 28.82
C LEU A 201 -14.64 -7.32 27.32
N TYR A 202 -13.53 -7.57 26.63
CA TYR A 202 -13.47 -7.74 25.18
C TYR A 202 -12.77 -9.06 24.84
N PRO A 203 -13.47 -10.20 25.00
CA PRO A 203 -12.91 -11.51 24.70
C PRO A 203 -12.78 -11.78 23.20
N ASP A 204 -13.50 -11.03 22.35
CA ASP A 204 -13.39 -11.12 20.89
C ASP A 204 -12.78 -9.84 20.31
N LEU A 205 -11.52 -9.92 19.87
CA LEU A 205 -10.80 -8.78 19.30
C LEU A 205 -11.34 -8.29 17.95
N LYS A 206 -12.27 -9.02 17.33
CA LYS A 206 -12.95 -8.60 16.10
C LYS A 206 -14.18 -7.74 16.37
N HIS A 207 -14.76 -7.87 17.56
CA HIS A 207 -16.04 -7.30 17.96
C HIS A 207 -15.90 -6.57 19.30
N ILE A 208 -15.10 -5.50 19.29
CA ILE A 208 -14.92 -4.63 20.46
C ILE A 208 -15.96 -3.52 20.36
N GLY A 209 -17.08 -3.67 21.08
CA GLY A 209 -18.09 -2.61 21.18
C GLY A 209 -17.56 -1.43 22.00
N ILE A 210 -17.47 -0.25 21.38
CA ILE A 210 -16.90 0.96 22.01
C ILE A 210 -17.98 1.97 22.35
N ALA A 211 -19.01 2.08 21.50
CA ALA A 211 -20.13 2.98 21.74
C ALA A 211 -21.46 2.33 21.39
N TYR A 212 -22.47 2.65 22.18
CA TYR A 212 -23.85 2.24 21.95
C TYR A 212 -24.80 3.34 22.43
N THR A 213 -25.80 3.66 21.62
CA THR A 213 -26.95 4.50 21.99
C THR A 213 -28.17 4.09 21.18
N ASN A 214 -29.34 4.65 21.49
CA ASN A 214 -30.49 4.58 20.60
C ASN A 214 -30.77 5.95 19.99
N THR A 215 -31.57 5.97 18.93
CA THR A 215 -32.25 7.19 18.47
C THR A 215 -33.12 7.79 19.59
N PRO A 216 -33.48 9.09 19.52
CA PRO A 216 -34.28 9.74 20.55
C PRO A 216 -35.64 9.08 20.80
N ASP A 217 -36.23 8.46 19.79
CA ASP A 217 -37.48 7.68 19.87
C ASP A 217 -37.29 6.21 20.29
N GLU A 218 -36.06 5.81 20.61
CA GLU A 218 -35.64 4.47 21.04
C GLU A 218 -35.94 3.34 20.04
N ARG A 219 -36.19 3.66 18.77
CA ARG A 219 -36.54 2.64 17.76
C ARG A 219 -35.36 1.96 17.10
N HIS A 220 -34.24 2.68 16.99
CA HIS A 220 -33.06 2.20 16.30
C HIS A 220 -31.85 2.24 17.23
N GLY A 221 -31.10 1.13 17.26
CA GLY A 221 -29.83 1.05 17.98
C GLY A 221 -28.68 1.52 17.10
N ILE A 222 -27.86 2.44 17.62
CA ILE A 222 -26.63 2.92 17.00
C ILE A 222 -25.46 2.31 17.77
N GLN A 223 -24.67 1.48 17.09
CA GLN A 223 -23.54 0.78 17.67
C GLN A 223 -22.26 1.08 16.91
N TYR A 224 -21.17 1.16 17.63
CA TYR A 224 -19.85 1.35 17.06
C TYR A 224 -18.89 0.28 17.57
N GLU A 225 -18.33 -0.49 16.66
CA GLU A 225 -17.39 -1.56 16.96
C GLU A 225 -16.02 -1.32 16.33
N LEU A 226 -14.99 -1.72 17.06
CA LEU A 226 -13.63 -1.76 16.59
C LEU A 226 -13.19 -3.22 16.38
N ASN A 227 -12.50 -3.46 15.27
CA ASN A 227 -11.89 -4.74 14.93
C ASN A 227 -10.37 -4.59 14.94
N LEU A 228 -9.74 -5.11 16.00
CA LEU A 228 -8.31 -4.99 16.22
C LEU A 228 -7.49 -5.93 15.31
N GLU A 229 -8.08 -7.04 14.86
CA GLU A 229 -7.42 -7.96 13.93
C GLU A 229 -7.35 -7.43 12.51
N ALA A 230 -8.46 -6.86 12.03
CA ALA A 230 -8.59 -6.25 10.70
C ALA A 230 -8.08 -4.81 10.66
N LYS A 231 -7.89 -4.16 11.83
CA LYS A 231 -7.50 -2.75 11.96
C LYS A 231 -8.50 -1.84 11.25
N THR A 232 -9.77 -2.08 11.58
CA THR A 232 -10.92 -1.35 11.07
C THR A 232 -11.85 -1.01 12.22
N TRP A 233 -12.76 -0.07 11.99
CA TRP A 233 -13.93 0.12 12.84
C TRP A 233 -15.18 0.20 11.98
N THR A 234 -16.35 -0.04 12.57
CA THR A 234 -17.62 -0.09 11.83
C THR A 234 -18.76 0.43 12.69
N GLN A 235 -19.57 1.30 12.09
CA GLN A 235 -20.83 1.76 12.65
C GLN A 235 -21.97 0.89 12.14
N TYR A 236 -22.85 0.48 13.05
CA TYR A 236 -24.01 -0.36 12.80
C TYR A 236 -25.28 0.33 13.25
N ILE A 237 -26.34 0.19 12.45
CA ILE A 237 -27.72 0.54 12.80
C ILE A 237 -28.54 -0.74 12.77
N ASP A 238 -29.11 -1.15 13.90
CA ASP A 238 -29.85 -2.42 14.05
C ASP A 238 -29.12 -3.61 13.40
N ASP A 239 -27.87 -3.82 13.82
CA ASP A 239 -26.95 -4.85 13.30
C ASP A 239 -26.58 -4.71 11.80
N THR A 240 -27.04 -3.66 11.11
CA THR A 240 -26.71 -3.39 9.72
C THR A 240 -25.49 -2.46 9.64
N PRO A 241 -24.36 -2.89 9.05
CA PRO A 241 -23.18 -2.03 8.91
C PRO A 241 -23.48 -0.91 7.92
N ILE A 242 -23.39 0.33 8.39
CA ILE A 242 -23.63 1.51 7.54
C ILE A 242 -22.31 2.14 7.07
N LYS A 243 -21.24 2.04 7.87
CA LYS A 243 -19.94 2.61 7.53
C LYS A 243 -18.80 1.78 8.12
N THR A 244 -17.84 1.41 7.28
CA THR A 244 -16.61 0.72 7.70
C THR A 244 -15.39 1.49 7.19
N GLU A 245 -14.45 1.80 8.08
CA GLU A 245 -13.20 2.47 7.72
C GLU A 245 -11.99 1.67 8.20
N SER A 246 -10.91 1.76 7.43
CA SER A 246 -9.64 1.09 7.69
C SER A 246 -8.60 2.08 8.19
N PHE A 247 -7.83 1.67 9.19
CA PHE A 247 -6.74 2.47 9.74
C PHE A 247 -5.41 2.33 9.00
N ASP A 248 -5.30 1.39 8.05
CA ASP A 248 -4.13 1.26 7.16
C ASP A 248 -4.21 2.25 5.99
N TYR A 249 -4.11 3.54 6.33
CA TYR A 249 -4.07 4.61 5.34
C TYR A 249 -2.83 4.45 4.44
N GLU A 250 -3.04 4.49 3.12
CA GLU A 250 -1.97 4.42 2.12
C GLU A 250 -1.14 3.12 2.13
N SER A 251 -1.63 2.05 2.78
CA SER A 251 -0.95 0.74 2.87
C SER A 251 0.46 0.83 3.46
N LYS A 252 0.65 1.69 4.47
CA LYS A 252 1.94 1.87 5.17
C LYS A 252 2.28 0.70 6.09
N GLY A 253 1.34 -0.20 6.32
CA GLY A 253 1.55 -1.47 7.01
C GLY A 253 1.09 -1.48 8.46
N GLU A 254 1.14 -2.67 9.06
CA GLU A 254 0.45 -3.00 10.32
C GLU A 254 0.78 -2.08 11.51
N ASN A 255 2.04 -1.68 11.68
CA ASN A 255 2.43 -0.84 12.81
C ASN A 255 1.91 0.60 12.68
N GLU A 256 1.76 1.13 11.47
CA GLU A 256 1.21 2.47 11.28
C GLU A 256 -0.31 2.45 11.50
N ALA A 257 -0.99 1.39 11.03
CA ALA A 257 -2.42 1.19 11.31
C ALA A 257 -2.71 1.17 12.81
N LEU A 258 -1.91 0.43 13.61
CA LEU A 258 -2.07 0.41 15.07
C LEU A 258 -1.82 1.78 15.73
N ARG A 259 -0.88 2.58 15.21
CA ARG A 259 -0.67 3.95 15.70
C ARG A 259 -1.85 4.86 15.37
N ASN A 260 -2.40 4.74 14.18
CA ASN A 260 -3.58 5.49 13.77
C ASN A 260 -4.78 5.13 14.65
N MET A 261 -5.03 3.84 14.87
CA MET A 261 -6.09 3.36 15.78
C MET A 261 -5.95 3.97 17.17
N LYS A 262 -4.75 3.91 17.74
CA LYS A 262 -4.47 4.49 19.06
C LYS A 262 -4.81 5.98 19.09
N ASN A 263 -4.28 6.75 18.14
CA ASN A 263 -4.50 8.20 18.09
C ASN A 263 -5.98 8.53 17.93
N GLU A 264 -6.69 7.80 17.07
CA GLU A 264 -8.12 8.02 16.84
C GLU A 264 -8.94 7.76 18.10
N MET A 265 -8.65 6.68 18.83
CA MET A 265 -9.28 6.40 20.12
C MET A 265 -8.98 7.47 21.19
N GLU A 266 -7.77 8.03 21.18
CA GLU A 266 -7.41 9.12 22.09
C GLU A 266 -8.12 10.44 21.75
N MET A 267 -8.41 10.69 20.46
CA MET A 267 -9.00 11.93 19.96
C MET A 267 -10.53 11.91 19.87
N SER A 268 -11.14 10.74 19.71
CA SER A 268 -12.59 10.59 19.57
C SER A 268 -13.32 10.76 20.89
N SER A 269 -14.53 11.33 20.83
CA SER A 269 -15.50 11.34 21.92
C SER A 269 -16.66 10.39 21.63
N PHE A 270 -17.46 10.06 22.65
CA PHE A 270 -18.68 9.27 22.45
C PHE A 270 -19.61 9.88 21.41
N SER A 271 -19.76 11.21 21.41
CA SER A 271 -20.62 11.93 20.47
C SER A 271 -20.17 11.79 19.02
N ASP A 272 -18.85 11.72 18.78
CA ASP A 272 -18.31 11.56 17.43
C ASP A 272 -18.59 10.14 16.88
N LEU A 273 -18.51 9.12 17.74
CA LEU A 273 -18.71 7.73 17.33
C LEU A 273 -20.18 7.40 17.05
N VAL A 274 -21.11 7.99 17.81
CA VAL A 274 -22.57 7.76 17.61
C VAL A 274 -23.21 8.73 16.61
N TYR A 275 -22.43 9.68 16.07
CA TYR A 275 -22.92 10.54 14.99
C TYR A 275 -23.09 9.71 13.71
N VAL A 276 -24.28 9.80 13.12
CA VAL A 276 -24.64 9.04 11.91
C VAL A 276 -24.72 10.00 10.73
N ASP A 277 -23.98 9.70 9.68
CA ASP A 277 -24.07 10.44 8.42
C ASP A 277 -25.34 10.06 7.66
N SER A 278 -26.07 11.07 7.17
CA SER A 278 -27.34 10.85 6.49
C SER A 278 -27.20 10.14 5.14
N GLU A 279 -26.09 10.34 4.43
CA GLU A 279 -25.85 9.69 3.14
C GLU A 279 -25.54 8.20 3.35
N ASP A 280 -24.68 7.89 4.33
CA ASP A 280 -24.32 6.51 4.68
C ASP A 280 -25.54 5.73 5.20
N LEU A 281 -26.36 6.34 6.08
CA LEU A 281 -27.61 5.72 6.57
C LEU A 281 -28.57 5.40 5.42
N LYS A 282 -28.81 6.37 4.54
CA LYS A 282 -29.73 6.22 3.41
C LYS A 282 -29.23 5.19 2.41
N ALA A 283 -27.92 5.16 2.14
CA ALA A 283 -27.32 4.19 1.23
C ALA A 283 -27.43 2.75 1.74
N ALA A 284 -27.27 2.54 3.05
CA ALA A 284 -27.27 1.22 3.66
C ALA A 284 -28.68 0.71 4.01
N THR A 285 -29.56 1.58 4.50
CA THR A 285 -30.88 1.20 5.07
C THR A 285 -32.07 1.78 4.32
N GLY A 286 -31.86 2.83 3.52
CA GLY A 286 -32.95 3.60 2.89
C GLY A 286 -33.66 4.58 3.81
N LEU A 287 -33.29 4.65 5.10
CA LEU A 287 -33.87 5.56 6.07
C LEU A 287 -33.25 6.96 5.95
N GLU A 288 -34.01 7.97 6.36
CA GLU A 288 -33.56 9.36 6.50
C GLU A 288 -33.62 9.80 7.96
N ILE A 289 -32.88 10.86 8.29
CA ILE A 289 -32.82 11.46 9.64
C ILE A 289 -33.68 12.72 9.64
N ASP A 290 -34.59 12.85 10.60
CA ASP A 290 -35.40 14.05 10.78
C ASP A 290 -34.69 15.14 11.62
N ASP A 291 -35.32 16.30 11.72
CA ASP A 291 -34.81 17.47 12.47
C ASP A 291 -34.57 17.18 13.96
N GLU A 292 -35.19 16.11 14.48
CA GLU A 292 -35.13 15.68 15.87
C GLU A 292 -34.07 14.57 16.08
N GLY A 293 -33.51 14.04 15.00
CA GLY A 293 -32.49 12.98 15.01
C GLY A 293 -33.05 11.56 14.97
N ASN A 294 -34.35 11.39 14.69
CA ASN A 294 -34.96 10.07 14.55
C ASN A 294 -34.84 9.56 13.12
N PHE A 295 -34.75 8.23 12.97
CA PHE A 295 -34.69 7.60 11.67
C PHE A 295 -36.10 7.24 11.21
N TYR A 296 -36.40 7.53 9.94
CA TYR A 296 -37.69 7.23 9.35
C TYR A 296 -37.53 6.77 7.92
N ASP A 297 -38.42 5.88 7.48
CA ASP A 297 -38.54 5.50 6.09
C ASP A 297 -39.33 6.60 5.35
N PRO A 298 -38.72 7.30 4.37
CA PRO A 298 -39.41 8.31 3.57
C PRO A 298 -40.64 7.76 2.84
N LEU A 299 -40.64 6.46 2.49
CA LEU A 299 -41.72 5.78 1.76
C LEU A 299 -42.82 5.24 2.68
N SER A 300 -42.62 5.20 4.00
CA SER A 300 -43.62 4.67 4.94
C SER A 300 -44.94 5.46 4.97
N LYS A 301 -44.95 6.66 4.37
CA LYS A 301 -46.12 7.54 4.22
C LYS A 301 -46.53 7.76 2.76
N ASP A 302 -45.84 7.13 1.81
CA ASP A 302 -46.15 7.17 0.39
C ASP A 302 -47.35 6.23 0.12
N LEU A 303 -48.49 6.80 -0.29
CA LEU A 303 -49.78 6.10 -0.40
C LEU A 303 -50.26 5.97 -1.86
N ASP A 304 -49.70 6.76 -2.77
CA ASP A 304 -49.97 6.75 -4.19
C ASP A 304 -48.77 6.16 -4.94
N ASN A 305 -49.02 5.05 -5.63
CA ASN A 305 -47.97 4.20 -6.22
C ASN A 305 -47.40 4.82 -7.51
N ASP A 306 -46.95 6.08 -7.46
CA ASP A 306 -46.48 6.90 -8.59
C ASP A 306 -44.94 6.83 -8.77
N GLY A 307 -44.24 6.33 -7.75
CA GLY A 307 -42.79 6.14 -7.76
C GLY A 307 -41.97 7.39 -7.42
N ILE A 308 -42.59 8.45 -6.89
CA ILE A 308 -41.93 9.66 -6.39
C ILE A 308 -42.04 9.71 -4.86
N PRO A 309 -40.92 9.56 -4.12
CA PRO A 309 -40.95 9.60 -2.67
C PRO A 309 -41.25 11.02 -2.14
N ASP A 310 -42.49 11.33 -1.76
CA ASP A 310 -42.80 12.59 -1.07
C ASP A 310 -43.93 12.50 -0.01
N ARG A 311 -44.14 13.62 0.73
CA ARG A 311 -45.10 13.75 1.85
C ARG A 311 -46.41 14.44 1.44
N TYR A 312 -46.61 14.77 0.17
CA TYR A 312 -47.72 15.57 -0.35
C TYR A 312 -48.70 14.71 -1.19
N ASP A 313 -49.09 13.59 -0.61
CA ASP A 313 -50.11 12.61 -0.99
C ASP A 313 -51.55 13.13 -1.22
N ASN A 314 -51.77 14.45 -1.23
CA ASN A 314 -53.10 15.06 -1.35
C ASN A 314 -53.18 16.17 -2.42
N ASP A 315 -52.21 16.32 -3.33
CA ASP A 315 -52.46 17.11 -4.54
C ASP A 315 -53.33 16.31 -5.51
N PHE A 316 -54.56 16.75 -5.70
CA PHE A 316 -55.52 16.16 -6.65
C PHE A 316 -54.99 16.09 -8.10
N LYS A 317 -53.85 16.73 -8.38
CA LYS A 317 -53.18 16.74 -9.68
C LYS A 317 -52.35 15.48 -9.95
N ASP A 318 -52.03 14.71 -8.91
CA ASP A 318 -51.10 13.58 -9.02
C ASP A 318 -51.82 12.23 -9.11
N SER A 319 -53.16 12.20 -9.00
CA SER A 319 -53.91 11.01 -9.40
C SER A 319 -53.95 10.89 -10.93
N ASP A 320 -53.63 9.71 -11.44
CA ASP A 320 -53.80 9.21 -12.81
C ASP A 320 -55.24 9.43 -13.34
N TYR A 321 -55.62 10.67 -13.58
CA TYR A 321 -56.93 11.06 -14.06
C TYR A 321 -57.08 10.52 -15.47
N PHE A 322 -57.62 9.31 -15.56
CA PHE A 322 -57.93 8.62 -16.79
C PHE A 322 -59.02 9.44 -17.49
N GLU A 323 -58.60 10.29 -18.44
CA GLU A 323 -59.50 10.97 -19.38
C GLU A 323 -60.28 9.92 -20.17
N SER A 324 -61.50 9.62 -19.72
CA SER A 324 -62.48 8.89 -20.50
C SER A 324 -62.81 9.70 -21.75
N THR A 325 -62.36 9.24 -22.91
CA THR A 325 -62.79 9.75 -24.21
C THR A 325 -63.71 8.73 -24.89
N TYR A 326 -64.99 9.14 -25.00
CA TYR A 326 -66.03 8.74 -25.96
C TYR A 326 -66.75 7.37 -25.85
N ASP A 327 -68.05 7.50 -25.52
CA ASP A 327 -69.27 6.91 -26.11
C ASP A 327 -69.32 5.41 -26.45
N VAL A 328 -70.32 4.66 -25.93
CA VAL A 328 -71.71 4.61 -26.42
C VAL A 328 -72.61 3.91 -25.38
N GLU A 329 -73.81 4.47 -25.25
CA GLU A 329 -74.97 4.11 -24.42
C GLU A 329 -75.40 2.63 -24.45
N ASP A 330 -75.78 2.04 -23.30
CA ASP A 330 -77.18 1.63 -23.09
C ASP A 330 -77.53 1.28 -21.63
N ASN A 331 -78.83 1.43 -21.35
CA ASN A 331 -79.59 1.49 -20.10
C ASN A 331 -79.48 0.40 -18.99
N LEU A 332 -79.68 0.93 -17.76
CA LEU A 332 -80.50 0.44 -16.62
C LEU A 332 -79.98 -0.61 -15.59
N HIS A 333 -79.98 -0.10 -14.35
CA HIS A 333 -80.28 -0.72 -13.05
C HIS A 333 -79.17 -1.34 -12.16
N SER A 334 -78.82 -0.54 -11.14
CA SER A 334 -78.72 -0.87 -9.71
C SER A 334 -77.86 -2.06 -9.26
N LYS A 335 -76.70 -1.70 -8.69
CA LYS A 335 -76.04 -2.25 -7.49
C LYS A 335 -76.44 -3.66 -7.06
N GLU A 336 -75.56 -4.63 -7.33
CA GLU A 336 -75.16 -5.68 -6.40
C GLU A 336 -73.87 -6.38 -6.90
N GLU A 337 -72.87 -6.40 -6.01
CA GLU A 337 -71.70 -7.29 -5.87
C GLU A 337 -71.02 -7.95 -7.10
N THR A 338 -69.80 -7.47 -7.40
CA THR A 338 -68.74 -8.26 -8.07
C THR A 338 -67.56 -8.48 -7.13
N ALA A 339 -67.41 -9.72 -6.68
CA ALA A 339 -66.16 -10.27 -6.19
C ALA A 339 -65.47 -11.03 -7.33
N GLN A 340 -64.27 -10.61 -7.74
CA GLN A 340 -63.29 -11.38 -8.54
C GLN A 340 -61.95 -10.60 -8.56
N LYS A 341 -60.97 -11.03 -7.75
CA LYS A 341 -59.76 -11.80 -8.15
C LYS A 341 -58.82 -11.03 -9.10
N SER A 342 -57.65 -10.61 -8.59
CA SER A 342 -56.46 -10.31 -9.39
C SER A 342 -55.37 -11.34 -9.07
N GLU A 343 -55.28 -12.38 -9.90
CA GLU A 343 -54.16 -13.32 -9.93
C GLU A 343 -53.01 -12.69 -10.75
N ASP A 344 -51.79 -12.83 -10.23
CA ASP A 344 -50.53 -12.32 -10.77
C ASP A 344 -50.34 -12.59 -12.26
N LYS A 345 -49.99 -11.56 -13.03
CA LYS A 345 -49.53 -11.73 -14.42
C LYS A 345 -48.05 -12.16 -14.41
N PRO A 346 -47.70 -13.32 -14.98
CA PRO A 346 -46.32 -13.79 -14.98
C PRO A 346 -45.44 -13.01 -15.97
N SER A 347 -44.19 -12.79 -15.58
CA SER A 347 -43.14 -12.15 -16.38
C SER A 347 -42.94 -12.82 -17.74
N ILE A 348 -42.77 -12.01 -18.79
CA ILE A 348 -42.49 -12.44 -20.18
C ILE A 348 -41.24 -13.33 -20.26
N LEU A 349 -40.24 -13.10 -19.40
CA LEU A 349 -39.03 -13.94 -19.27
C LEU A 349 -39.32 -15.32 -18.68
N GLY A 350 -40.34 -15.43 -17.81
CA GLY A 350 -40.83 -16.70 -17.28
C GLY A 350 -41.58 -17.52 -18.33
N GLN A 351 -42.37 -16.86 -19.18
CA GLN A 351 -43.14 -17.50 -20.26
C GLN A 351 -42.23 -18.09 -21.36
N ILE A 352 -41.15 -17.38 -21.74
CA ILE A 352 -40.18 -17.89 -22.73
C ILE A 352 -39.46 -19.14 -22.20
N ARG A 353 -39.15 -19.19 -20.90
CA ARG A 353 -38.45 -20.34 -20.27
C ARG A 353 -39.38 -21.55 -20.09
N ALA A 354 -40.68 -21.35 -19.91
CA ALA A 354 -41.68 -22.42 -19.88
C ALA A 354 -41.86 -23.07 -21.27
N TYR A 355 -41.95 -22.26 -22.34
CA TYR A 355 -42.15 -22.75 -23.71
C TYR A 355 -40.96 -23.59 -24.24
N GLN A 356 -39.73 -23.25 -23.84
CA GLN A 356 -38.52 -24.02 -24.17
C GLN A 356 -38.41 -25.36 -23.42
N ASN A 357 -39.12 -25.52 -22.31
CA ASN A 357 -39.16 -26.76 -21.53
C ASN A 357 -40.29 -27.69 -21.99
N GLU A 358 -41.46 -27.17 -22.38
CA GLU A 358 -42.57 -27.97 -22.92
C GLU A 358 -42.19 -28.66 -24.23
N SER A 359 -41.52 -27.95 -25.15
CA SER A 359 -41.06 -28.50 -26.43
C SER A 359 -40.05 -29.67 -26.29
N LYS A 360 -39.24 -29.69 -25.21
CA LYS A 360 -38.34 -30.83 -24.89
C LYS A 360 -39.03 -32.01 -24.22
N THR A 361 -40.22 -31.80 -23.66
CA THR A 361 -40.97 -32.83 -22.92
C THR A 361 -41.95 -33.57 -23.83
N GLU A 362 -42.52 -32.88 -24.82
CA GLU A 362 -43.38 -33.48 -25.84
C GLU A 362 -42.65 -34.45 -26.79
N GLU A 363 -41.38 -34.18 -27.14
CA GLU A 363 -40.57 -35.13 -27.92
C GLU A 363 -40.27 -36.44 -27.16
N LYS A 364 -40.17 -36.36 -25.81
CA LYS A 364 -39.93 -37.53 -24.93
C LYS A 364 -41.20 -38.32 -24.60
N GLN A 365 -42.38 -37.72 -24.67
CA GLN A 365 -43.64 -38.41 -24.45
C GLN A 365 -44.14 -39.12 -25.72
N LYS A 366 -43.96 -38.53 -26.91
CA LYS A 366 -44.29 -39.21 -28.18
C LYS A 366 -43.44 -40.47 -28.43
N THR A 367 -42.21 -40.54 -27.92
CA THR A 367 -41.37 -41.74 -28.01
C THR A 367 -41.80 -42.86 -27.06
N LYS A 368 -42.46 -42.55 -25.94
CA LYS A 368 -42.95 -43.55 -24.97
C LYS A 368 -44.34 -44.09 -25.32
N GLU A 369 -45.21 -43.29 -25.93
CA GLU A 369 -46.56 -43.75 -26.31
C GLU A 369 -46.57 -44.64 -27.57
N GLN A 370 -45.57 -44.56 -28.45
CA GLN A 370 -45.43 -45.52 -29.55
C GLN A 370 -44.84 -46.88 -29.13
N GLU A 371 -44.28 -46.99 -27.92
CA GLU A 371 -43.69 -48.23 -27.39
C GLU A 371 -44.68 -49.07 -26.55
N ILE A 372 -45.84 -48.51 -26.20
CA ILE A 372 -46.86 -49.17 -25.36
C ILE A 372 -48.03 -49.74 -26.19
N LEU A 373 -48.06 -49.51 -27.52
CA LEU A 373 -49.10 -50.02 -28.41
C LEU A 373 -48.63 -51.12 -29.40
N ARG A 374 -47.64 -51.95 -29.03
CA ARG A 374 -47.25 -53.13 -29.81
C ARG A 374 -47.20 -54.42 -29.00
#